data_AF-A0A3D4YRY3-F1
#
_entry.id   AF-A0A3D4YRY3-F1
#
_cell.length_a   1.000
_cell.length_b   1.000
_cell.length_c   1.000
_cell.angle_alpha   90.00
_cell.angle_beta   90.00
_cell.angle_gamma   90.00
#
_symmetry.space_group_name_H-M   'P 1'
#
loop_
_entity.id
_entity.type
_entity.pdbx_description
1 polymer ?
#
loop_
_entity_poly.entity_id
_entity_poly.type
_entity_poly.pdbx_seq_one_letter_code
_entity_poly.pdbx_strand_id
1 'polypeptide(L)'
;MAQASLGSLRLYGVAAVESGQAISLAEGTTLVHYRALAAVVEPSPYSVSTLEDNDVSKYVAVLEQAHAHSAILPAPPGTVFRSESTLTRWLELHYFTLTEALSVVEGHAA
;
A
#
# COMPACT_ATOMS: atom_id res chain seq x y z
N MET A 1 17.58 -13.49 -15.72
CA MET A 1 16.19 -12.99 -15.56
C MET A 1 16.12 -12.14 -14.30
N ALA A 2 15.23 -11.15 -14.31
CA ALA A 2 14.75 -10.29 -13.22
C ALA A 2 15.59 -9.06 -12.82
N GLN A 3 15.18 -7.89 -13.30
CA GLN A 3 14.88 -6.75 -12.41
C GLN A 3 13.83 -5.86 -13.11
N ALA A 4 12.57 -5.98 -12.71
CA ALA A 4 11.46 -5.24 -13.29
C ALA A 4 11.47 -3.77 -12.83
N SER A 5 11.55 -2.89 -13.83
CA SER A 5 11.11 -1.48 -13.91
C SER A 5 11.39 -0.52 -12.74
N LEU A 6 12.26 0.46 -13.01
CA LEU A 6 12.23 1.81 -12.44
C LEU A 6 10.86 2.46 -12.72
N GLY A 7 9.88 2.22 -11.86
CA GLY A 7 8.58 2.88 -11.88
C GLY A 7 8.28 3.48 -10.53
N SER A 8 7.84 4.73 -10.48
CA SER A 8 7.23 5.30 -9.29
C SER A 8 5.92 4.58 -8.97
N LEU A 9 5.58 4.56 -7.69
CA LEU A 9 4.50 3.74 -7.14
C LEU A 9 3.50 4.63 -6.43
N ARG A 10 2.25 4.64 -6.90
CA ARG A 10 1.13 5.21 -6.15
C ARG A 10 0.81 4.28 -4.99
N LEU A 11 0.76 4.82 -3.78
CA LEU A 11 0.42 4.09 -2.56
C LEU A 11 -1.06 4.28 -2.25
N TYR A 12 -1.79 3.18 -2.09
CA TYR A 12 -3.17 3.19 -1.61
C TYR A 12 -3.23 3.04 -0.09
N GLY A 13 -2.41 2.16 0.47
CA GLY A 13 -2.34 1.92 1.91
C GLY A 13 -1.32 0.84 2.27
N VAL A 14 -1.19 0.57 3.57
CA VAL A 14 -0.34 -0.48 4.12
C VAL A 14 -1.22 -1.49 4.83
N ALA A 15 -1.12 -2.76 4.43
CA ALA A 15 -1.87 -3.86 5.02
C ALA A 15 -0.98 -4.73 5.90
N ALA A 16 -1.58 -5.34 6.92
CA ALA A 16 -1.00 -6.48 7.61
C ALA A 16 -0.99 -7.68 6.67
N VAL A 17 0.14 -8.37 6.52
CA VAL A 17 0.19 -9.59 5.72
C VAL A 17 0.96 -10.68 6.46
N GLU A 18 0.37 -11.86 6.51
CA GLU A 18 1.08 -13.06 6.95
C GLU A 18 2.02 -13.53 5.84
N SER A 19 3.17 -14.10 6.23
CA SER A 19 4.16 -14.62 5.29
C SER A 19 3.57 -15.79 4.52
N GLY A 20 3.05 -15.56 3.30
CA GLY A 20 2.30 -16.62 2.64
C GLY A 20 1.83 -16.43 1.21
N GLN A 21 0.82 -15.60 0.92
CA GLN A 21 -0.11 -16.02 -0.15
C GLN A 21 -0.71 -14.97 -1.11
N ALA A 22 -0.67 -13.66 -0.83
CA ALA A 22 -1.30 -12.69 -1.72
C ALA A 22 -0.27 -12.02 -2.67
N ILE A 23 -0.49 -12.11 -3.98
CA ILE A 23 0.25 -11.32 -4.99
C ILE A 23 -0.35 -9.90 -5.10
N SER A 24 -1.61 -9.76 -4.73
CA SER A 24 -2.39 -8.53 -4.75
C SER A 24 -3.57 -8.63 -3.77
N LEU A 25 -4.02 -7.49 -3.24
CA LEU A 25 -5.21 -7.39 -2.37
C LEU A 25 -6.40 -6.69 -3.06
N ALA A 26 -6.17 -6.10 -4.22
CA ALA A 26 -7.18 -5.38 -4.99
C ALA A 26 -6.83 -5.38 -6.49
N GLU A 27 -7.84 -5.40 -7.36
CA GLU A 27 -7.62 -5.45 -8.80
C GLU A 27 -6.75 -4.28 -9.29
N GLY A 28 -5.79 -4.57 -10.18
CA GLY A 28 -4.87 -3.56 -10.72
C GLY A 28 -3.77 -3.11 -9.76
N THR A 29 -3.68 -3.70 -8.56
CA THR A 29 -2.61 -3.42 -7.59
C THR A 29 -1.61 -4.56 -7.45
N THR A 30 -0.45 -4.24 -6.91
CA THR A 30 0.63 -5.16 -6.53
C THR A 30 1.06 -4.88 -5.10
N LEU A 31 1.79 -5.81 -4.49
CA LEU A 31 2.28 -5.67 -3.12
C LEU A 31 3.80 -5.47 -3.08
N VAL A 32 4.23 -4.48 -2.30
CA VAL A 32 5.63 -4.32 -1.90
C VAL A 32 5.75 -4.74 -0.44
N HIS A 33 6.39 -5.90 -0.22
CA HIS A 33 6.47 -6.53 1.08
C HIS A 33 7.63 -6.01 1.92
N TYR A 34 7.38 -5.83 3.22
CA TYR A 34 8.41 -5.63 4.23
C TYR A 34 7.98 -6.30 5.54
N ARG A 35 8.63 -7.43 5.87
CA ARG A 35 8.31 -8.25 7.06
C ARG A 35 6.82 -8.63 7.08
N ALA A 36 6.09 -8.24 8.13
CA ALA A 36 4.65 -8.49 8.31
C ALA A 36 3.75 -7.41 7.68
N LEU A 37 4.30 -6.51 6.88
CA LEU A 37 3.58 -5.44 6.19
C LEU A 37 3.67 -5.61 4.68
N ALA A 38 2.64 -5.16 3.97
CA ALA A 38 2.70 -4.94 2.53
C ALA A 38 2.09 -3.58 2.17
N ALA A 39 2.78 -2.82 1.35
CA ALA A 39 2.20 -1.65 0.70
C ALA A 39 1.40 -2.08 -0.53
N VAL A 40 0.15 -1.63 -0.61
CA VAL A 40 -0.72 -1.80 -1.77
C VAL A 40 -0.44 -0.68 -2.77
N VAL A 41 0.09 -1.04 -3.94
CA VAL A 41 0.60 -0.06 -4.90
C VAL A 41 0.22 -0.35 -6.34
N GLU A 42 0.29 0.69 -7.16
CA GLU A 42 0.18 0.62 -8.62
C GLU A 42 1.27 1.49 -9.27
N PRO A 43 1.89 1.07 -10.38
CA PRO A 43 2.78 1.92 -11.17
C PRO A 43 2.08 3.22 -11.58
N SER A 44 2.74 4.36 -11.36
CA SER A 44 2.16 5.68 -11.66
C SER A 44 3.26 6.69 -11.97
N PRO A 45 3.03 7.72 -12.81
CA PRO A 45 4.00 8.78 -13.02
C PRO A 45 4.40 9.51 -11.71
N TYR A 46 5.68 9.86 -11.57
CA TYR A 46 6.15 10.69 -10.44
C TYR A 46 5.92 12.17 -10.75
N SER A 47 4.67 12.59 -10.69
CA SER A 47 4.24 13.96 -10.91
C SER A 47 3.22 14.38 -9.86
N VAL A 48 3.05 15.69 -9.68
CA VAL A 48 1.91 16.21 -8.92
C VAL A 48 0.64 15.77 -9.64
N SER A 49 -0.24 15.06 -8.93
CA SER A 49 -1.53 14.64 -9.45
C SER A 49 -2.62 15.57 -8.92
N THR A 50 -3.45 16.09 -9.81
CA THR A 50 -4.76 16.63 -9.42
C THR A 50 -5.66 15.44 -9.16
N LEU A 51 -6.19 15.30 -7.94
CA LEU A 51 -7.12 14.22 -7.60
C LEU A 51 -8.47 14.53 -8.25
N GLU A 52 -8.77 13.85 -9.34
CA GLU A 52 -10.07 13.93 -10.01
C GLU A 52 -11.07 12.95 -9.36
N ASP A 53 -12.37 13.14 -9.58
CA ASP A 53 -13.42 12.30 -8.99
C ASP A 53 -13.23 10.81 -9.30
N ASN A 54 -12.69 10.51 -10.49
CA ASN A 54 -12.37 9.14 -10.90
C ASN A 54 -11.19 8.55 -10.10
N ASP A 55 -10.17 9.35 -9.78
CA ASP A 55 -9.05 8.91 -8.94
C ASP A 55 -9.52 8.58 -7.53
N VAL A 56 -10.41 9.42 -6.97
CA VAL A 56 -11.00 9.18 -5.65
C VAL A 56 -11.86 7.93 -5.65
N SER A 57 -12.71 7.76 -6.66
CA SER A 57 -13.57 6.57 -6.79
C SER A 57 -12.75 5.29 -6.89
N LYS A 58 -11.67 5.29 -7.70
CA LYS A 58 -10.74 4.16 -7.79
C LYS A 58 -10.03 3.90 -6.46
N TYR A 59 -9.55 4.95 -5.80
CA TYR A 59 -8.89 4.85 -4.51
C TYR A 59 -9.78 4.18 -3.46
N VAL A 60 -11.04 4.58 -3.35
CA VAL A 60 -12.02 3.97 -2.44
C VAL A 60 -12.25 2.50 -2.78
N ALA A 61 -12.47 2.18 -4.06
CA ALA A 61 -12.69 0.80 -4.50
C ALA A 61 -11.51 -0.12 -4.17
N VAL A 62 -10.27 0.37 -4.35
CA VAL A 62 -9.06 -0.39 -3.99
C VAL A 62 -8.98 -0.63 -2.48
N LEU A 63 -9.27 0.39 -1.66
CA LEU A 63 -9.26 0.24 -0.21
C LEU A 63 -10.32 -0.74 0.29
N GLU A 64 -11.55 -0.67 -0.25
CA GLU A 64 -12.62 -1.59 0.11
C GLU A 64 -12.27 -3.04 -0.22
N GLN A 65 -11.73 -3.28 -1.42
CA GLN A 65 -11.26 -4.61 -1.82
C GLN A 65 -10.11 -5.10 -0.94
N ALA A 66 -9.12 -4.25 -0.66
CA ALA A 66 -8.00 -4.63 0.18
C ALA A 66 -8.45 -4.93 1.62
N HIS A 67 -9.37 -4.12 2.15
CA HIS A 67 -9.92 -4.29 3.49
C HIS A 67 -10.72 -5.59 3.65
N ALA A 68 -11.38 -6.06 2.58
CA ALA A 68 -12.07 -7.35 2.58
C ALA A 68 -11.13 -8.55 2.77
N HIS A 69 -9.83 -8.37 2.54
CA HIS A 69 -8.82 -9.43 2.68
C HIS A 69 -7.94 -9.26 3.92
N SER A 70 -7.65 -8.02 4.33
CA SER A 70 -6.81 -7.73 5.50
C SER A 70 -7.04 -6.33 6.06
N ALA A 71 -6.71 -6.11 7.33
CA ALA A 71 -6.65 -4.76 7.88
C ALA A 71 -5.67 -3.90 7.09
N ILE A 72 -6.09 -2.67 6.80
CA ILE A 72 -5.34 -1.72 5.98
C ILE A 72 -5.35 -0.34 6.62
N LEU A 73 -4.18 0.29 6.65
CA LEU A 73 -4.02 1.72 6.93
C LEU A 73 -4.07 2.49 5.61
N PRO A 74 -5.11 3.29 5.36
CA PRO A 74 -5.20 4.07 4.15
C PRO A 74 -4.12 5.15 4.13
N ALA A 75 -3.39 5.24 3.02
CA ALA A 75 -2.46 6.35 2.77
C ALA A 75 -3.22 7.55 2.21
N PRO A 76 -2.79 8.80 2.44
CA PRO A 76 -3.43 9.95 1.82
C PRO A 76 -3.57 9.78 0.29
N PRO A 77 -4.75 10.04 -0.30
CA PRO A 77 -4.95 9.90 -1.74
C PRO A 77 -3.89 10.67 -2.54
N GLY A 78 -3.39 10.06 -3.62
CA GLY A 78 -2.38 10.67 -4.48
C GLY A 78 -0.94 10.58 -3.95
N THR A 79 -0.69 9.84 -2.87
CA THR A 79 0.68 9.57 -2.40
C THR A 79 1.45 8.74 -3.43
N VAL A 80 2.58 9.25 -3.91
CA VAL A 80 3.46 8.56 -4.87
C VAL A 80 4.90 8.50 -4.36
N PHE A 81 5.48 7.30 -4.33
CA PHE A 81 6.88 7.08 -4.06
C PHE A 81 7.67 7.05 -5.37
N ARG A 82 8.86 7.67 -5.39
CA ARG A 82 9.73 7.73 -6.58
C ARG A 82 10.18 6.34 -7.06
N SER A 83 10.33 5.39 -6.13
CA SER A 83 10.78 4.04 -6.43
C SER A 83 10.38 3.06 -5.33
N GLU A 84 10.35 1.77 -5.66
CA GLU A 84 10.15 0.67 -4.70
C GLU A 84 11.16 0.69 -3.55
N SER A 85 12.44 0.99 -3.84
CA SER A 85 13.47 1.10 -2.80
C SER A 85 13.17 2.22 -1.78
N THR A 86 12.61 3.35 -2.23
CA THR A 86 12.23 4.46 -1.34
C THR A 86 11.04 4.08 -0.48
N LEU A 87 10.04 3.41 -1.07
CA LEU A 87 8.88 2.89 -0.36
C LEU A 87 9.28 1.83 0.67
N THR A 88 10.14 0.89 0.30
CA THR A 88 10.64 -0.16 1.20
C THR A 88 11.39 0.45 2.38
N ARG A 89 12.25 1.46 2.12
CA ARG A 89 12.94 2.19 3.20
C ARG A 89 11.95 2.93 4.11
N TRP A 90 10.88 3.50 3.55
CA TRP A 90 9.84 4.13 4.34
C TRP A 90 9.09 3.12 5.22
N LEU A 91 8.73 1.94 4.68
CA LEU A 91 8.13 0.85 5.46
C LEU A 91 9.06 0.39 6.59
N GLU A 92 10.36 0.29 6.34
CA GLU A 92 11.35 -0.05 7.35
C GLU A 92 11.39 0.97 8.49
N LEU A 93 11.49 2.25 8.16
CA LEU A 93 11.60 3.33 9.15
C LEU A 93 10.35 3.44 10.03
N HIS A 94 9.18 3.12 9.49
CA HIS A 94 7.89 3.26 10.18
C HIS A 94 7.31 1.93 10.64
N TYR A 95 8.06 0.83 10.53
CA TYR A 95 7.55 -0.53 10.73
C TYR A 95 6.75 -0.67 12.03
N PHE A 96 7.34 -0.27 13.16
CA PHE A 96 6.71 -0.41 14.48
C PHE A 96 5.41 0.39 14.58
N THR A 97 5.42 1.65 14.17
CA THR A 97 4.24 2.53 14.19
C THR A 97 3.13 2.01 13.29
N LEU A 98 3.46 1.50 12.11
CA LEU A 98 2.48 0.92 11.18
C LEU A 98 1.86 -0.36 11.75
N THR A 99 2.66 -1.23 12.37
CA THR A 99 2.14 -2.44 13.02
C THR A 99 1.25 -2.13 14.22
N GLU A 100 1.60 -1.13 15.03
CA GLU A 100 0.79 -0.68 16.16
C GLU A 100 -0.55 -0.11 15.67
N ALA A 101 -0.52 0.78 14.67
CA ALA A 101 -1.74 1.34 14.09
C ALA A 101 -2.64 0.28 13.44
N LEU A 102 -2.07 -0.72 12.76
CA LEU A 102 -2.83 -1.87 12.24
C LEU A 102 -3.50 -2.67 13.35
N SER A 103 -2.81 -2.90 14.47
CA SER A 103 -3.36 -3.63 15.62
C SER A 103 -4.59 -2.91 16.21
N VAL A 104 -4.60 -1.57 16.19
CA VAL A 104 -5.76 -0.76 16.58
C VAL A 104 -6.92 -0.94 15.59
N VAL A 105 -6.64 -0.92 14.29
CA VAL A 105 -7.67 -1.10 13.24
C VAL A 105 -8.30 -2.50 13.28
N GLU A 106 -7.51 -3.52 13.61
CA GLU A 106 -8.01 -4.90 13.77
C GLU A 106 -8.88 -5.10 15.01
N GLY A 107 -8.90 -4.14 15.94
CA GLY A 107 -9.58 -4.28 17.22
C GLY A 107 -8.80 -5.12 18.23
N HIS A 108 -7.50 -5.34 18.03
CA HIS A 108 -6.61 -6.04 18.97
C HIS A 108 -6.09 -5.13 20.10
N ALA A 109 -6.35 -3.82 20.05
CA ALA A 109 -6.04 -2.88 21.12
C ALA A 109 -7.23 -2.77 22.10
N ALA A 110 -7.23 -3.60 23.13
CA ALA A 110 -8.08 -3.50 24.32
C ALA A 110 -7.24 -3.54 25.59
#